data_AF-A0A2M7LKX9-F1
#
_entry.id   AF-A0A2M7LKX9-F1
#
_cell.length_a   1.000
_cell.length_b   1.000
_cell.length_c   1.000
_cell.angle_alpha   90.00
_cell.angle_beta   90.00
_cell.angle_gamma   90.00
#
_symmetry.space_group_name_H-M   'P 1'
#
loop_
_entity.id
_entity.type
_entity.pdbx_description
1 polymer ?
#
loop_
_entity_poly.entity_id
_entity_poly.type
_entity_poly.pdbx_seq_one_letter_code
_entity_poly.pdbx_strand_id
1 'polypeptide(L)' 'MNTKTFLVILAILVGTTAILAYDSKGSVNGLSDANSDSDISLTTNPDPLQPGPATFFIEVKDKSGKPVDTAQV' A
#
# COMPACT_ATOMS: atom_id res chain seq x y z
N MET A 1 41.91 1.81 12.84
CA MET A 1 40.84 2.84 12.80
C MET A 1 40.68 3.42 14.20
N ASN A 2 40.56 4.74 14.32
CA ASN A 2 40.31 5.37 15.61
C ASN A 2 38.85 5.11 16.01
N THR A 3 38.59 4.78 17.27
CA THR A 3 37.24 4.49 17.78
C THR A 3 36.27 5.65 17.49
N LYS A 4 36.76 6.90 17.51
CA LYS A 4 36.00 8.09 17.13
C LYS A 4 35.56 8.06 15.65
N THR A 5 36.45 7.66 14.74
CA THR A 5 36.14 7.52 13.31
C THR A 5 35.14 6.40 13.07
N PHE A 6 35.24 5.30 13.82
CA PHE A 6 34.28 4.19 13.75
C PHE A 6 32.87 4.62 14.18
N LEU A 7 32.75 5.36 15.29
CA LEU A 7 31.45 5.84 15.79
C LEU A 7 30.78 6.83 14.83
N VAL A 8 31.55 7.69 14.16
CA VAL A 8 31.01 8.64 13.17
C VAL A 8 30.45 7.89 11.95
N ILE A 9 31.16 6.88 11.45
CA ILE A 9 30.69 6.07 10.32
C ILE A 9 29.41 5.30 10.69
N LEU A 10 29.35 4.73 11.90
CA LEU A 10 28.18 4.00 12.37
C LEU A 10 26.94 4.91 12.51
N ALA A 11 27.11 6.12 13.04
CA ALA A 11 26.02 7.08 13.18
C ALA A 11 25.43 7.51 11.82
N ILE A 12 26.28 7.72 10.81
CA ILE A 12 25.83 8.06 9.45
C ILE A 12 25.01 6.90 8.85
N LEU A 13 25.46 5.66 9.03
CA LEU A 13 24.83 4.47 8.45
C LEU A 13 23.45 4.17 9.07
N VAL A 14 23.30 4.39 10.38
CA VAL A 14 22.00 4.27 11.07
C VAL A 14 21.08 5.45 10.72
N GLY A 15 21.62 6.66 10.59
CA GLY A 15 20.84 7.84 10.21
C GLY A 15 20.20 7.72 8.82
N THR A 16 20.93 7.21 7.83
CA THR A 16 20.40 7.06 6.45
C THR A 16 19.33 5.98 6.33
N THR A 17 19.46 4.87 7.06
CA THR A 17 18.48 3.78 7.05
C THR A 17 17.18 4.15 7.77
N ALA A 18 17.24 4.99 8.81
CA ALA A 18 16.07 5.48 9.51
C ALA A 18 15.19 6.43 8.65
N ILE A 19 15.82 7.26 7.80
CA ILE A 19 15.10 8.20 6.92
C ILE A 19 14.33 7.45 5.83
N LEU A 20 14.92 6.40 5.24
CA LEU A 20 14.27 5.58 4.22
C LEU A 20 13.12 4.71 4.78
N ALA A 21 13.20 4.30 6.05
CA ALA A 21 12.15 3.50 6.68
C ALA A 21 10.89 4.32 7.05
N TYR A 22 11.04 5.63 7.27
CA TYR A 22 9.92 6.48 7.68
C TYR A 22 8.88 6.72 6.58
N ASP A 23 9.23 6.50 5.31
CA ASP A 23 8.35 6.68 4.14
C ASP A 23 7.60 5.39 3.71
N SER A 24 7.80 4.29 4.45
CA SER A 24 7.16 3.00 4.14
C SER A 24 5.90 2.71 4.96
N LYS A 25 5.45 3.66 5.79
CA LYS A 25 4.19 3.55 6.52
C LYS A 25 3.07 4.20 5.73
N GLY A 26 2.44 3.38 4.90
CA GLY A 26 1.07 3.62 4.45
C GLY A 26 0.96 4.03 2.99
N SER A 27 1.23 3.11 2.10
CA SER A 27 0.23 2.83 1.08
C SER A 27 0.35 1.40 0.61
N VAL A 28 -0.61 0.56 0.98
CA VAL A 28 -1.01 -0.55 0.12
C VAL A 28 -1.72 0.07 -1.07
N ASN A 29 -0.97 0.79 -1.92
CA ASN A 29 -1.39 0.96 -3.30
C ASN A 29 -1.42 -0.46 -3.82
N GLY A 30 -2.63 -1.01 -3.91
CA GLY A 30 -2.87 -2.25 -4.63
C GLY A 30 -2.09 -2.18 -5.92
N LEU A 31 -1.39 -3.27 -6.25
CA LEU A 31 -0.84 -3.44 -7.58
C LEU A 31 -2.01 -3.30 -8.56
N SER A 32 -2.26 -2.08 -9.04
CA SER A 32 -2.86 -1.89 -10.34
C SER A 32 -1.77 -2.33 -11.29
N ASP A 33 -1.79 -3.62 -11.65
CA ASP A 33 -1.09 -4.08 -12.84
C ASP A 33 -1.52 -3.14 -13.95
N ALA A 34 -0.62 -2.25 -14.37
CA ALA A 34 -0.86 -1.17 -15.33
C ALA A 34 -1.19 -1.68 -16.76
N ASN A 35 -1.46 -2.98 -16.88
CA ASN A 35 -1.82 -3.70 -18.10
C ASN A 35 -3.16 -4.45 -17.96
N SER A 36 -3.91 -4.24 -16.88
CA SER A 36 -5.25 -4.81 -16.71
C SER A 36 -6.27 -3.94 -17.43
N ASP A 37 -7.13 -4.53 -18.26
CA ASP A 37 -8.19 -3.80 -18.97
C ASP A 37 -9.30 -3.24 -18.05
N SER A 38 -9.20 -3.50 -16.75
CA SER A 38 -10.17 -3.19 -15.71
C SER A 38 -9.48 -2.79 -14.41
N ASP A 39 -10.08 -1.84 -13.69
CA ASP A 39 -9.74 -1.45 -12.33
C ASP A 39 -10.69 -2.16 -11.34
N ILE A 40 -10.13 -2.64 -10.23
CA ILE A 40 -10.88 -3.38 -9.19
C ILE A 40 -10.61 -2.72 -7.84
N SER A 41 -11.66 -2.23 -7.21
CA SER A 41 -11.62 -1.64 -5.87
C SER A 41 -12.37 -2.52 -4.87
N LEU A 42 -11.79 -2.68 -3.68
CA LEU A 42 -12.37 -3.43 -2.57
C LEU A 42 -12.43 -2.53 -1.33
N THR A 43 -13.63 -2.30 -0.81
CA THR A 43 -13.86 -1.57 0.45
C THR A 43 -14.71 -2.38 1.41
N THR A 44 -14.71 -2.01 2.69
CA THR A 44 -15.46 -2.70 3.74
C THR A 44 -16.38 -1.75 4.48
N ASN A 45 -17.42 -2.28 5.14
CA ASN A 45 -18.17 -1.55 6.15
C ASN A 45 -18.33 -2.45 7.39
N PRO A 46 -17.75 -2.08 8.54
CA PRO A 46 -16.97 -0.85 8.79
C PRO A 46 -15.60 -0.82 8.07
N ASP A 47 -15.06 0.38 7.88
CA ASP A 47 -13.70 0.65 7.38
C ASP A 47 -12.94 1.55 8.39
N PRO A 48 -11.86 1.08 9.05
CA PRO A 48 -11.22 -0.22 8.88
C PRO A 48 -12.08 -1.38 9.39
N LEU A 49 -11.87 -2.56 8.82
CA LEU A 49 -12.58 -3.78 9.18
C LEU A 49 -12.47 -4.06 10.69
N GLN A 50 -13.60 -4.40 11.31
CA GLN A 50 -13.70 -4.66 12.75
C GLN A 50 -14.31 -6.06 13.01
N PRO A 51 -14.03 -6.68 14.17
CA PRO A 51 -14.68 -7.93 14.56
C PRO A 51 -16.20 -7.78 14.65
N GLY A 52 -16.93 -8.69 14.00
CA GLY A 52 -18.39 -8.67 13.94
C GLY A 52 -18.90 -8.83 12.50
N PRO A 53 -20.21 -8.63 12.26
CA PRO A 53 -20.75 -8.56 10.91
C PRO A 53 -20.08 -7.44 10.12
N ALA A 54 -19.62 -7.75 8.92
CA ALA A 54 -19.03 -6.78 8.00
C ALA A 54 -19.56 -7.01 6.59
N THR A 55 -19.61 -5.95 5.79
CA THR A 55 -19.97 -5.99 4.38
C THR A 55 -18.76 -5.66 3.54
N PHE A 56 -18.55 -6.42 2.46
CA PHE A 56 -17.52 -6.14 1.45
C PHE A 56 -18.19 -5.53 0.22
N PHE A 57 -17.62 -4.46 -0.29
CA PHE A 57 -18.03 -3.85 -1.55
C PHE A 57 -16.93 -4.06 -2.57
N ILE A 58 -17.28 -4.73 -3.67
CA ILE A 58 -16.39 -4.96 -4.80
C ILE A 58 -16.90 -4.07 -5.93
N GLU A 59 -16.07 -3.13 -6.37
CA GLU A 59 -16.36 -2.27 -7.50
C GLU A 59 -15.41 -2.62 -8.65
N VAL A 60 -15.99 -3.01 -9.79
CA VAL A 60 -15.24 -3.35 -11.01
C VAL A 60 -15.54 -2.29 -12.06
N LYS A 61 -14.50 -1.56 -12.45
CA LYS A 61 -14.57 -0.49 -13.44
C LYS A 61 -13.71 -0.82 -14.65
N ASP A 62 -14.10 -0.35 -15.82
CA ASP A 62 -13.21 -0.31 -16.99
C ASP A 62 -12.20 0.84 -16.87
N LYS A 63 -11.29 0.93 -17.85
CA LYS A 63 -10.28 2.01 -17.96
C LYS A 63 -10.87 3.42 -18.00
N SER A 64 -12.13 3.54 -18.40
CA SER A 64 -12.86 4.81 -18.47
C SER A 64 -13.58 5.16 -17.17
N GLY A 65 -13.46 4.31 -16.14
CA GLY A 65 -14.11 4.47 -14.84
C GLY A 65 -15.57 4.01 -14.81
N LYS A 66 -16.05 3.33 -15.86
CA LYS A 66 -17.43 2.85 -15.94
C LYS A 66 -17.59 1.46 -15.33
N PRO A 67 -18.70 1.16 -14.65
CA PRO A 67 -18.97 -0.18 -14.15
C PRO A 67 -18.96 -1.21 -15.27
N VAL A 68 -18.42 -2.40 -14.99
CA VAL A 68 -18.46 -3.53 -15.92
C VAL A 68 -19.76 -4.31 -15.73
N ASP A 69 -20.65 -4.28 -16.74
CA ASP A 69 -21.98 -4.91 -16.69
C ASP A 69 -21.97 -6.45 -16.67
N THR A 70 -20.84 -7.10 -16.99
CA THR A 70 -20.69 -8.57 -17.03
C THR A 70 -19.75 -9.09 -15.95
N ALA A 71 -19.65 -8.40 -14.82
CA ALA A 71 -18.92 -8.91 -13.68
C ALA A 71 -19.64 -10.13 -13.08
N GLN A 72 -18.94 -11.25 -12.95
CA GLN A 72 -19.40 -12.40 -12.16
C GLN A 72 -18.75 -12.33 -10.78
N VAL A 73 -19.56 -12.45 -9.73
CA VAL A 73 -19.16 -12.39 -8.32
C VAL A 73 -19.25 -13.75 -7.65
#